data_AF-A0A383E880-F1
#
_entry.id   AF-A0A383E880-F1
#
_cell.length_a   1.000
_cell.length_b   1.000
_cell.length_c   1.000
_cell.angle_alpha   90.00
_cell.angle_beta   90.00
_cell.angle_gamma   90.00
#
_symmetry.space_group_name_H-M   'P 1'
#
loop_
_entity.id
_entity.type
_entity.pdbx_description
1 polymer ?
#
loop_
_entity_poly.entity_id
_entity_poly.type
_entity_poly.pdbx_seq_one_letter_code
_entity_poly.pdbx_strand_id
1 'polypeptide(L)'
;MDLRTIAERFAEGLVAVDDATTTVSQGRRRDALGNLPTYLPGIVSMTERDVEDQVHKWWVRHYPRDFQPPRAHQTEVPYPGIPRAKCDLVFSSNGGWPGLPEWAVEIKRLQFVGDNGKKNDHGVQKMLSPYHKDRSLIHDMRRMQKAPLARRHAVLGYQFRYDFASCDEALLRHPDEYERIKRLRGVCREND
;
A
#
# COMPACT_ATOMS: atom_id res chain seq x y z
N MET A 1 -21.55 0.66 2.00
CA MET A 1 -20.39 0.78 2.91
C MET A 1 -19.87 2.21 2.88
N ASP A 2 -19.38 2.75 4.00
CA ASP A 2 -18.76 4.08 4.04
C ASP A 2 -17.22 4.02 3.96
N LEU A 3 -16.58 5.16 3.72
CA LEU A 3 -15.12 5.24 3.56
C LEU A 3 -14.37 4.81 4.83
N ARG A 4 -14.94 5.08 6.01
CA ARG A 4 -14.35 4.72 7.29
C ARG A 4 -14.22 3.20 7.41
N THR A 5 -15.28 2.47 7.10
CA THR A 5 -15.29 1.00 7.12
C THR A 5 -14.23 0.46 6.15
N ILE A 6 -14.10 1.04 4.96
CA ILE A 6 -13.07 0.64 3.97
C ILE A 6 -11.67 0.83 4.57
N ALA A 7 -11.40 1.99 5.17
CA ALA A 7 -10.11 2.28 5.79
C ALA A 7 -9.79 1.34 6.97
N GLU A 8 -10.78 1.04 7.80
CA GLU A 8 -10.66 0.10 8.92
C GLU A 8 -10.35 -1.32 8.41
N ARG A 9 -11.07 -1.81 7.41
CA ARG A 9 -10.80 -3.11 6.77
C ARG A 9 -9.41 -3.17 6.16
N PHE A 10 -9.00 -2.11 5.47
CA PHE A 10 -7.66 -2.06 4.89
C PHE A 10 -6.58 -2.07 5.98
N ALA A 11 -6.76 -1.30 7.06
CA ALA A 11 -5.83 -1.26 8.18
C ALA A 11 -5.70 -2.62 8.91
N GLU A 12 -6.82 -3.29 9.18
CA GLU A 12 -6.81 -4.64 9.74
C GLU A 12 -6.10 -5.63 8.81
N GLY A 13 -6.37 -5.53 7.50
CA GLY A 13 -5.76 -6.39 6.50
C GLY A 13 -4.25 -6.17 6.36
N LEU A 14 -3.78 -4.92 6.49
CA LEU A 14 -2.34 -4.64 6.54
C LEU A 14 -1.67 -5.38 7.70
N VAL A 15 -2.25 -5.34 8.91
CA VAL A 15 -1.66 -6.05 10.07
C VAL A 15 -1.66 -7.57 9.85
N ALA A 16 -2.78 -8.13 9.39
CA ALA A 16 -2.90 -9.57 9.18
C ALA A 16 -1.99 -10.09 8.05
N VAL A 17 -1.81 -9.30 6.98
CA VAL A 17 -0.92 -9.66 5.87
C VAL A 17 0.55 -9.53 6.29
N ASP A 18 0.91 -8.50 7.06
CA ASP A 18 2.30 -8.34 7.55
C ASP A 18 2.72 -9.52 8.45
N ASP A 19 1.83 -10.00 9.31
CA ASP A 19 2.08 -11.14 10.20
C ASP A 19 2.19 -12.49 9.45
N ALA A 20 1.43 -12.67 8.37
CA ALA A 20 1.31 -13.96 7.69
C ALA A 20 2.11 -14.08 6.38
N THR A 21 2.58 -12.98 5.81
CA THR A 21 3.19 -12.99 4.47
C THR A 21 4.55 -13.68 4.48
N THR A 22 4.78 -14.48 3.44
CA THR A 22 6.10 -15.08 3.14
C THR A 22 6.75 -14.43 1.92
N THR A 23 6.17 -13.33 1.42
CA THR A 23 6.69 -12.64 0.24
C THR A 23 8.03 -12.00 0.53
N VAL A 24 9.07 -12.54 -0.11
CA VAL A 24 10.43 -12.02 -0.06
C VAL A 24 10.65 -11.08 -1.24
N SER A 25 11.08 -9.86 -0.95
CA SER A 25 11.38 -8.85 -1.98
C SER A 25 12.88 -8.66 -2.15
N GLN A 26 13.31 -8.45 -3.41
CA GLN A 26 14.69 -8.16 -3.75
C GLN A 26 14.86 -6.67 -4.06
N GLY A 27 15.97 -6.10 -3.60
CA GLY A 27 16.39 -4.76 -3.99
C GLY A 27 16.65 -4.67 -5.49
N ARG A 28 16.61 -3.44 -6.02
CA ARG A 28 16.90 -3.17 -7.43
C ARG A 28 18.37 -2.83 -7.70
N ARG A 29 19.13 -2.50 -6.66
CA ARG A 29 20.54 -2.10 -6.74
C ARG A 29 21.40 -3.17 -6.10
N ARG A 30 22.45 -3.57 -6.81
CA ARG A 30 23.45 -4.51 -6.32
C ARG A 30 24.28 -3.88 -5.18
N ASP A 31 24.67 -4.70 -4.23
CA ASP A 31 25.63 -4.35 -3.20
C ASP A 31 27.07 -4.30 -3.76
N ALA A 32 28.04 -4.05 -2.88
CA ALA A 32 29.46 -3.97 -3.25
C ALA A 32 30.02 -5.30 -3.78
N LEU A 33 29.34 -6.44 -3.50
CA LEU A 33 29.72 -7.78 -3.93
C LEU A 33 28.96 -8.20 -5.20
N GLY A 34 28.11 -7.33 -5.75
CA GLY A 34 27.32 -7.61 -6.94
C GLY A 34 26.01 -8.36 -6.67
N ASN A 35 25.64 -8.61 -5.42
CA ASN A 35 24.41 -9.33 -5.07
C ASN A 35 23.23 -8.36 -4.92
N LEU A 36 22.01 -8.82 -5.23
CA LEU A 36 20.80 -8.05 -4.91
C LEU A 36 20.45 -8.31 -3.44
N PRO A 37 20.26 -7.26 -2.61
CA PRO A 37 19.88 -7.46 -1.23
C PRO A 37 18.49 -8.09 -1.19
N THR A 38 18.32 -9.05 -0.30
CA THR A 38 17.04 -9.69 -0.03
C THR A 38 16.50 -9.10 1.27
N TYR A 39 15.26 -8.66 1.28
CA TYR A 39 14.64 -8.07 2.46
C TYR A 39 13.82 -9.11 3.22
N LEU A 40 13.73 -8.92 4.54
CA LEU A 40 12.80 -9.69 5.37
C LEU A 40 11.37 -9.60 4.80
N PRO A 41 10.60 -10.71 4.84
CA PRO A 41 9.17 -10.70 4.55
C PRO A 41 8.44 -9.67 5.39
N GLY A 42 7.42 -9.06 4.79
CA GLY A 42 6.59 -8.03 5.42
C GLY A 42 6.13 -6.98 4.41
N ILE A 43 5.01 -6.32 4.71
CA ILE A 43 4.37 -5.34 3.83
C ILE A 43 5.30 -4.19 3.47
N VAL A 44 6.20 -3.82 4.38
CA VAL A 44 7.17 -2.74 4.16
C VAL A 44 8.01 -3.03 2.92
N SER A 45 8.50 -4.26 2.74
CA SER A 45 9.41 -4.62 1.65
C SER A 45 8.69 -5.04 0.36
N MET A 46 7.41 -5.42 0.45
CA MET A 46 6.57 -5.84 -0.68
C MET A 46 6.39 -4.75 -1.75
N THR A 47 6.00 -5.11 -2.96
CA THR A 47 5.54 -4.12 -3.94
C THR A 47 4.12 -3.65 -3.62
N GLU A 48 3.73 -2.45 -4.05
CA GLU A 48 2.35 -1.94 -3.86
C GLU A 48 1.32 -2.95 -4.36
N ARG A 49 1.53 -3.52 -5.56
CA ARG A 49 0.70 -4.58 -6.13
C ARG A 49 0.56 -5.81 -5.23
N ASP A 50 1.65 -6.28 -4.63
CA ASP A 50 1.59 -7.47 -3.78
C ASP A 50 0.80 -7.19 -2.50
N VAL A 51 0.93 -5.98 -1.95
CA VAL A 51 0.16 -5.56 -0.77
C VAL A 51 -1.32 -5.47 -1.12
N GLU A 52 -1.65 -4.81 -2.23
CA GLU A 52 -3.02 -4.67 -2.71
C GLU A 52 -3.69 -6.03 -2.92
N ASP A 53 -3.01 -6.96 -3.60
CA ASP A 53 -3.52 -8.31 -3.87
C ASP A 53 -3.72 -9.11 -2.58
N GLN A 54 -2.74 -9.11 -1.67
CA GLN A 54 -2.84 -9.89 -0.43
C GLN A 54 -3.88 -9.31 0.54
N VAL A 55 -3.94 -7.98 0.69
CA VAL A 55 -4.95 -7.32 1.54
C VAL A 55 -6.35 -7.51 0.95
N HIS A 56 -6.52 -7.41 -0.37
CA HIS A 56 -7.80 -7.69 -1.03
C HIS A 56 -8.25 -9.13 -0.81
N LYS A 57 -7.37 -10.12 -1.02
CA LYS A 57 -7.67 -11.54 -0.77
C LYS A 57 -8.03 -11.80 0.69
N TRP A 58 -7.29 -11.19 1.62
CA TRP A 58 -7.59 -11.26 3.03
C TRP A 58 -8.99 -10.68 3.32
N TRP A 59 -9.31 -9.51 2.76
CA TRP A 59 -10.58 -8.83 3.00
C TRP A 59 -11.76 -9.66 2.48
N VAL A 60 -11.72 -10.14 1.23
CA VAL A 60 -12.77 -10.99 0.66
C VAL A 60 -13.00 -12.26 1.49
N ARG A 61 -11.92 -12.85 2.02
CA ARG A 61 -12.00 -14.06 2.85
C ARG A 61 -12.65 -13.81 4.21
N HIS A 62 -12.27 -12.73 4.90
CA HIS A 62 -12.69 -12.48 6.28
C HIS A 62 -14.01 -11.72 6.38
N TYR A 63 -14.33 -10.90 5.37
CA TYR A 63 -15.57 -10.13 5.32
C TYR A 63 -16.30 -10.31 3.98
N PRO A 64 -16.72 -11.54 3.62
CA PRO A 64 -17.38 -11.80 2.34
C PRO A 64 -18.69 -11.02 2.16
N ARG A 65 -19.32 -10.59 3.27
CA ARG A 65 -20.55 -9.79 3.25
C ARG A 65 -20.34 -8.33 2.83
N ASP A 66 -19.10 -7.86 2.81
CA ASP A 66 -18.75 -6.52 2.33
C ASP A 66 -18.84 -6.43 0.78
N PHE A 67 -18.95 -7.59 0.12
CA PHE A 67 -19.04 -7.72 -1.33
C PHE A 67 -20.39 -8.34 -1.69
N GLN A 68 -21.32 -7.53 -2.21
CA GLN A 68 -22.66 -7.96 -2.55
C GLN A 68 -23.04 -7.60 -4.00
N PRO A 69 -23.31 -8.60 -4.85
CA PRO A 69 -23.19 -10.06 -4.62
C PRO A 69 -21.75 -10.54 -4.28
N PRO A 70 -21.52 -11.79 -3.81
CA PRO A 70 -20.22 -12.30 -3.33
C PRO A 70 -19.00 -12.21 -4.28
N ARG A 71 -19.19 -11.76 -5.52
CA ARG A 71 -18.14 -11.52 -6.52
C ARG A 71 -18.15 -10.08 -7.03
N ALA A 72 -18.79 -9.18 -6.30
CA ALA A 72 -18.91 -7.77 -6.66
C ALA A 72 -17.63 -7.01 -6.33
N HIS A 73 -16.50 -7.51 -6.80
CA HIS A 73 -15.19 -6.91 -6.63
C HIS A 73 -14.27 -7.28 -7.80
N GLN A 74 -13.37 -6.37 -8.14
CA GLN A 74 -12.33 -6.60 -9.12
C GLN A 74 -11.12 -5.72 -8.79
N THR A 75 -9.93 -6.28 -8.94
CA THR A 75 -8.66 -5.55 -8.82
C THR A 75 -8.09 -5.20 -10.18
N GLU A 76 -7.17 -4.24 -10.24
CA GLU A 76 -6.47 -3.86 -11.46
C GLU A 76 -7.41 -3.47 -12.64
N VAL A 77 -8.51 -2.76 -12.34
CA VAL A 77 -9.57 -2.40 -13.30
C VAL A 77 -9.09 -1.28 -14.24
N PRO A 78 -9.03 -1.49 -15.56
CA PRO A 78 -8.55 -0.46 -16.49
C PRO A 78 -9.43 0.78 -16.50
N TYR A 79 -8.82 1.96 -16.50
CA TYR A 79 -9.54 3.21 -16.70
C TYR A 79 -9.96 3.39 -18.18
N PRO A 80 -11.23 3.74 -18.47
CA PRO A 80 -11.67 4.00 -19.83
C PRO A 80 -10.87 5.14 -20.48
N GLY A 81 -10.32 4.89 -21.67
CA GLY A 81 -9.59 5.91 -22.43
C GLY A 81 -8.23 6.31 -21.87
N ILE A 82 -7.72 5.66 -20.82
CA ILE A 82 -6.40 5.93 -20.24
C ILE A 82 -5.51 4.69 -20.34
N PRO A 83 -4.65 4.58 -21.37
CA PRO A 83 -3.83 3.40 -21.60
C PRO A 83 -2.94 3.06 -20.39
N ARG A 84 -2.91 1.77 -20.04
CA ARG A 84 -2.08 1.19 -18.96
C ARG A 84 -2.41 1.66 -17.54
N ALA A 85 -3.31 2.62 -17.36
CA ALA A 85 -3.78 3.03 -16.04
C ALA A 85 -4.87 2.06 -15.58
N LYS A 86 -4.74 1.61 -14.34
CA LYS A 86 -5.69 0.70 -13.68
C LYS A 86 -6.03 1.28 -12.31
N CYS A 87 -7.25 1.06 -11.87
CA CYS A 87 -7.69 1.30 -10.51
C CYS A 87 -7.43 0.05 -9.67
N ASP A 88 -6.92 0.23 -8.46
CA ASP A 88 -6.46 -0.88 -7.64
C ASP A 88 -7.61 -1.80 -7.20
N LEU A 89 -8.74 -1.22 -6.77
CA LEU A 89 -9.92 -1.97 -6.34
C LEU A 89 -11.23 -1.29 -6.74
N VAL A 90 -12.14 -2.04 -7.37
CA VAL A 90 -13.53 -1.64 -7.61
C VAL A 90 -14.46 -2.67 -7.00
N PHE A 91 -15.45 -2.26 -6.22
CA PHE A 91 -16.38 -3.19 -5.57
C PHE A 91 -17.76 -2.60 -5.25
N SER A 92 -18.71 -3.45 -4.86
CA SER A 92 -20.03 -3.04 -4.34
C SER A 92 -20.40 -3.81 -3.08
N SER A 93 -20.94 -3.10 -2.09
CA SER A 93 -21.49 -3.71 -0.87
C SER A 93 -23.03 -3.75 -0.86
N ASN A 94 -23.67 -3.17 -1.87
CA ASN A 94 -25.12 -2.93 -1.91
C ASN A 94 -25.80 -3.33 -3.23
N GLY A 95 -25.25 -4.29 -3.98
CA GLY A 95 -25.89 -4.82 -5.19
C GLY A 95 -25.75 -3.97 -6.45
N GLY A 96 -24.95 -2.89 -6.44
CA GLY A 96 -24.67 -2.05 -7.62
C GLY A 96 -23.89 -2.72 -8.77
N TRP A 97 -23.66 -4.03 -8.70
CA TRP A 97 -22.83 -4.81 -9.60
C TRP A 97 -23.66 -5.63 -10.60
N PRO A 98 -23.21 -5.84 -11.86
CA PRO A 98 -21.98 -5.34 -12.48
C PRO A 98 -22.13 -3.96 -13.14
N GLY A 99 -23.28 -3.30 -13.00
CA GLY A 99 -23.62 -2.07 -13.71
C GLY A 99 -22.72 -0.89 -13.34
N LEU A 100 -23.07 -0.16 -12.27
CA LEU A 100 -22.27 0.95 -11.78
C LEU A 100 -21.83 0.66 -10.34
N PRO A 101 -20.61 0.14 -10.16
CA PRO A 101 -20.10 -0.25 -8.86
C PRO A 101 -20.21 0.86 -7.80
N GLU A 102 -20.29 0.48 -6.53
CA GLU A 102 -20.37 1.44 -5.44
C GLU A 102 -19.07 2.23 -5.28
N TRP A 103 -17.94 1.54 -5.22
CA TRP A 103 -16.64 2.11 -4.89
C TRP A 103 -15.58 1.78 -5.94
N ALA A 104 -14.80 2.79 -6.31
CA ALA A 104 -13.47 2.66 -6.89
C ALA A 104 -12.47 3.24 -5.89
N VAL A 105 -11.39 2.52 -5.61
CA VAL A 105 -10.41 2.83 -4.57
C VAL A 105 -9.02 2.71 -5.16
N GLU A 106 -8.25 3.79 -5.08
CA GLU A 106 -6.79 3.77 -5.31
C GLU A 106 -6.08 3.66 -3.97
N ILE A 107 -5.03 2.87 -3.91
CA ILE A 107 -4.23 2.61 -2.72
C ILE A 107 -2.86 3.25 -2.94
N LYS A 108 -2.33 3.89 -1.90
CA LYS A 108 -1.02 4.54 -1.97
C LYS A 108 -0.17 4.24 -0.77
N ARG A 109 1.03 3.72 -1.00
CA ARG A 109 2.04 3.61 0.04
C ARG A 109 2.81 4.91 0.20
N LEU A 110 2.71 5.52 1.37
CA LEU A 110 3.49 6.66 1.79
C LEU A 110 4.66 6.16 2.65
N GLN A 111 5.83 6.01 2.03
CA GLN A 111 7.01 5.44 2.69
C GLN A 111 8.05 6.53 2.94
N PHE A 112 8.30 6.86 4.21
CA PHE A 112 9.31 7.86 4.62
C PHE A 112 10.67 7.26 4.97
N VAL A 113 10.74 5.95 5.17
CA VAL A 113 11.99 5.20 5.34
C VAL A 113 12.05 4.10 4.29
N GLY A 114 13.07 4.10 3.45
CA GLY A 114 13.26 3.10 2.42
C GLY A 114 13.63 1.74 3.00
N ASP A 115 13.50 0.69 2.18
CA ASP A 115 13.74 -0.70 2.62
C ASP A 115 15.16 -0.92 3.16
N ASN A 116 16.13 -0.09 2.79
CA ASN A 116 17.50 -0.13 3.30
C ASN A 116 17.70 0.54 4.68
N GLY A 117 16.63 1.04 5.30
CA GLY A 117 16.62 1.75 6.58
C GLY A 117 17.03 3.23 6.48
N LYS A 118 17.20 3.78 5.28
CA LYS A 118 17.57 5.20 5.07
C LYS A 118 16.34 6.05 4.82
N LYS A 119 16.46 7.36 5.09
CA LYS A 119 15.42 8.36 4.81
C LYS A 119 14.97 8.29 3.34
N ASN A 120 13.67 8.46 3.13
CA ASN A 120 13.05 8.60 1.82
C ASN A 120 12.34 9.95 1.71
N ASP A 121 12.99 10.92 1.08
CA ASP A 121 12.47 12.28 0.92
C ASP A 121 11.33 12.39 -0.12
N HIS A 122 11.04 11.31 -0.87
CA HIS A 122 9.99 11.32 -1.89
C HIS A 122 8.58 11.14 -1.34
N GLY A 123 8.42 10.79 -0.06
CA GLY A 123 7.11 10.54 0.55
C GLY A 123 6.18 11.75 0.48
N VAL A 124 6.68 12.94 0.83
CA VAL A 124 5.91 14.20 0.79
C VAL A 124 5.54 14.56 -0.65
N GLN A 125 6.47 14.36 -1.59
CA GLN A 125 6.24 14.60 -3.01
C GLN A 125 5.11 13.70 -3.55
N LYS A 126 5.10 12.41 -3.20
CA LYS A 126 4.01 11.48 -3.56
C LYS A 126 2.67 11.86 -2.92
N MET A 127 2.67 12.54 -1.77
CA MET A 127 1.45 12.96 -1.11
C MET A 127 0.86 14.24 -1.73
N LEU A 128 1.70 15.26 -1.92
CA LEU A 128 1.22 16.64 -2.15
C LEU A 128 1.61 17.24 -3.50
N SER A 129 2.50 16.62 -4.28
CA SER A 129 3.00 17.28 -5.49
C SER A 129 1.88 17.55 -6.50
N PRO A 130 1.77 18.76 -7.07
CA PRO A 130 0.80 19.05 -8.12
C PRO A 130 1.29 18.61 -9.51
N TYR A 131 2.56 18.21 -9.65
CA TYR A 131 3.18 17.92 -10.94
C TYR A 131 2.85 16.51 -11.41
N HIS A 132 2.42 16.37 -12.67
CA HIS A 132 2.02 15.09 -13.26
C HIS A 132 3.13 14.02 -13.22
N LYS A 133 4.39 14.43 -13.36
CA LYS A 133 5.54 13.50 -13.36
C LYS A 133 5.71 12.77 -12.02
N ASP A 134 5.20 13.34 -10.93
CA ASP A 134 5.41 12.86 -9.56
C ASP A 134 4.38 11.80 -9.14
N ARG A 135 3.32 11.59 -9.94
CA ARG A 135 2.28 10.57 -9.72
C ARG A 135 1.73 10.58 -8.29
N SER A 136 1.42 11.76 -7.79
CA SER A 136 0.94 11.98 -6.42
C SER A 136 -0.53 11.59 -6.22
N LEU A 137 -1.00 11.60 -4.97
CA LEU A 137 -2.42 11.42 -4.62
C LEU A 137 -3.34 12.35 -5.41
N ILE A 138 -2.93 13.61 -5.64
CA ILE A 138 -3.71 14.59 -6.40
C ILE A 138 -3.93 14.11 -7.83
N HIS A 139 -2.95 13.44 -8.44
CA HIS A 139 -3.10 12.89 -9.79
C HIS A 139 -4.07 11.71 -9.81
N ASP A 140 -4.00 10.83 -8.81
CA ASP A 140 -4.91 9.70 -8.67
C ASP A 140 -6.35 10.20 -8.51
N MET A 141 -6.58 11.18 -7.63
CA MET A 141 -7.91 11.83 -7.46
C MET A 141 -8.42 12.46 -8.76
N ARG A 142 -7.57 13.21 -9.48
CA ARG A 142 -7.95 13.83 -10.77
C ARG A 142 -8.26 12.79 -11.83
N ARG A 143 -7.56 11.66 -11.84
CA ARG A 143 -7.82 10.54 -12.76
C ARG A 143 -9.19 9.94 -12.51
N MET A 144 -9.49 9.63 -11.24
CA MET A 144 -10.78 9.07 -10.83
C MET A 144 -11.96 10.00 -11.17
N GLN A 145 -11.77 11.32 -11.03
CA GLN A 145 -12.78 12.31 -11.42
C GLN A 145 -13.02 12.36 -12.94
N LYS A 146 -11.96 12.23 -13.76
CA LYS A 146 -12.05 12.32 -15.22
C LYS A 146 -12.52 11.03 -15.89
N ALA A 147 -12.20 9.88 -15.31
CA ALA A 147 -12.56 8.56 -15.82
C ALA A 147 -13.24 7.74 -14.69
N PRO A 148 -14.48 8.08 -14.33
CA PRO A 148 -15.15 7.44 -13.20
C PRO A 148 -15.47 5.97 -13.50
N LEU A 149 -15.09 5.08 -12.57
CA LEU A 149 -15.37 3.64 -12.61
C LEU A 149 -16.52 3.20 -11.69
N ALA A 150 -16.98 4.07 -10.80
CA ALA A 150 -17.94 3.76 -9.75
C ALA A 150 -18.75 5.00 -9.34
N ARG A 151 -19.77 4.82 -8.49
CA ARG A 151 -20.56 5.91 -7.89
C ARG A 151 -19.77 6.74 -6.88
N ARG A 152 -18.79 6.13 -6.22
CA ARG A 152 -17.95 6.75 -5.19
C ARG A 152 -16.48 6.43 -5.47
N HIS A 153 -15.61 7.37 -5.16
CA HIS A 153 -14.18 7.28 -5.40
C HIS A 153 -13.42 7.61 -4.12
N ALA A 154 -12.37 6.86 -3.83
CA ALA A 154 -11.52 7.09 -2.70
C ALA A 154 -10.05 6.87 -3.06
N VAL A 155 -9.17 7.60 -2.38
CA VAL A 155 -7.74 7.30 -2.36
C VAL A 155 -7.37 7.00 -0.92
N LEU A 156 -6.80 5.82 -0.67
CA LEU A 156 -6.35 5.38 0.65
C LEU A 156 -4.82 5.45 0.72
N GLY A 157 -4.31 6.42 1.47
CA GLY A 157 -2.90 6.48 1.83
C GLY A 157 -2.63 5.71 3.12
N TYR A 158 -1.61 4.87 3.13
CA TYR A 158 -1.12 4.23 4.36
C TYR A 158 0.39 4.42 4.51
N GLN A 159 0.85 4.38 5.76
CA GLN A 159 2.25 4.47 6.11
C GLN A 159 2.56 3.64 7.36
N PHE A 160 3.82 3.27 7.51
CA PHE A 160 4.35 2.73 8.76
C PHE A 160 5.08 3.82 9.51
N ARG A 161 4.77 3.95 10.80
CA ARG A 161 5.52 4.79 11.71
C ARG A 161 6.57 3.93 12.40
N TYR A 162 7.77 4.48 12.49
CA TYR A 162 8.84 3.91 13.28
C TYR A 162 9.10 4.82 14.48
N ASP A 163 9.38 4.19 15.60
CA ASP A 163 9.81 4.85 16.83
C ASP A 163 10.95 4.03 17.48
N PHE A 164 11.54 4.57 18.54
CA PHE A 164 12.63 3.87 19.23
C PHE A 164 12.22 2.50 19.76
N ALA A 165 11.01 2.35 20.27
CA ALA A 165 10.51 1.07 20.81
C ALA A 165 10.43 0.00 19.71
N SER A 166 9.89 0.34 18.54
CA SER A 166 9.84 -0.55 17.38
C SER A 166 11.24 -0.94 16.87
N CYS A 167 12.22 -0.02 16.94
CA CYS A 167 13.61 -0.33 16.59
C CYS A 167 14.26 -1.31 17.58
N ASP A 168 13.99 -1.13 18.88
CA ASP A 168 14.54 -1.98 19.93
C ASP A 168 13.93 -3.39 19.86
N GLU A 169 12.62 -3.50 19.60
CA GLU A 169 11.97 -4.78 19.33
C GLU A 169 12.52 -5.47 18.07
N ALA A 170 12.70 -4.72 16.98
CA ALA A 170 13.27 -5.27 15.76
C ALA A 170 14.67 -5.83 15.98
N LEU A 171 15.50 -5.17 16.81
CA LEU A 171 16.85 -5.63 17.11
C LEU A 171 16.86 -6.93 17.91
N LEU A 172 15.90 -7.11 18.82
CA LEU A 172 15.74 -8.36 19.57
C LEU A 172 15.32 -9.53 18.67
N ARG A 173 14.43 -9.28 17.70
CA ARG A 173 13.90 -10.32 16.79
C ARG A 173 14.83 -10.64 15.63
N HIS A 174 15.56 -9.65 15.14
CA HIS A 174 16.39 -9.73 13.93
C HIS A 174 17.79 -9.14 14.17
N PRO A 175 18.61 -9.76 15.05
CA PRO A 175 19.94 -9.25 15.36
C PRO A 175 20.85 -9.19 14.13
N ASP A 176 20.64 -10.07 13.14
CA ASP A 176 21.40 -10.10 11.89
C ASP A 176 21.13 -8.88 10.97
N GLU A 177 20.04 -8.14 11.22
CA GLU A 177 19.68 -6.91 10.51
C GLU A 177 20.20 -5.63 11.22
N TYR A 178 21.14 -5.78 12.17
CA TYR A 178 21.63 -4.69 13.02
C TYR A 178 21.94 -3.39 12.27
N GLU A 179 22.69 -3.45 11.16
CA GLU A 179 23.06 -2.24 10.40
C GLU A 179 21.87 -1.54 9.77
N ARG A 180 20.84 -2.29 9.33
CA ARG A 180 19.61 -1.73 8.80
C ARG A 180 18.78 -1.07 9.90
N ILE A 181 18.64 -1.76 11.04
CA ILE A 181 17.88 -1.26 12.21
C ILE A 181 18.55 -0.04 12.82
N LYS A 182 19.88 -0.02 12.90
CA LYS A 182 20.66 1.14 13.35
C LYS A 182 20.45 2.35 12.45
N ARG A 183 20.38 2.17 11.12
CA ARG A 183 20.04 3.25 10.19
C ARG A 183 18.62 3.77 10.42
N LEU A 184 17.65 2.86 10.57
CA LEU A 184 16.26 3.21 10.87
C LEU A 184 16.13 4.02 12.17
N ARG A 185 16.80 3.58 13.23
CA ARG A 185 16.88 4.29 14.51
C ARG A 185 17.51 5.68 14.35
N GLY A 186 18.53 5.79 13.49
CA GLY A 186 19.12 7.07 13.11
C GLY A 186 18.11 8.03 12.50
N VAL A 187 17.26 7.54 11.59
CA VAL A 187 16.18 8.35 10.99
C VAL A 187 15.15 8.78 12.03
N CYS A 188 14.77 7.92 13.00
CA CYS A 188 13.85 8.30 14.07
C CYS A 188 14.39 9.51 14.86
N ARG A 189 15.65 9.45 15.29
CA ARG A 189 16.31 10.52 16.04
C ARG A 189 16.43 11.85 15.28
N GLU A 190 16.50 11.83 13.95
CA GLU A 190 16.57 13.06 13.15
C GLU A 190 15.21 13.75 12.97
N ASN A 191 14.10 13.05 13.25
CA ASN A 191 12.75 13.56 13.05
C ASN A 191 11.97 13.80 14.37
N ASP A 192 12.54 13.44 15.52
CA ASP A 192 12.08 13.83 16.86
C ASP A 192 12.56 15.25 17.23
#